data_AF-A0A8S2U5U4-F1
#
_entry.id   AF-A0A8S2U5U4-F1
#
_cell.length_a   1.000
_cell.length_b   1.000
_cell.length_c   1.000
_cell.angle_alpha   90.00
_cell.angle_beta   90.00
_cell.angle_gamma   90.00
#
_symmetry.space_group_name_H-M   'P 1'
#
loop_
_entity.id
_entity.type
_entity.pdbx_description
1 polymer ?
#
loop_
_entity_poly.entity_id
_entity_poly.type
_entity_poly.pdbx_seq_one_letter_code
_entity_poly.pdbx_strand_id
1 'polypeptide(L)'
;MPPHPPKRDSLFIVSQVIRPQLVRTGIEILCWGVRNMKTFMLSDVDCPQVVVEVGGHEIESTIIKMLPKEDPYAPPMNIKVKDHRSFGRKPVVGFHVIKSLEQYRCDPTAPSLTLMQAAQDAALPATSPVEEVSVSTDKKSKKHRREVN
;
A
#
# COMPACT_ATOMS: atom_id res chain seq x y z
N MET A 1 -2.14 44.81 5.98
CA MET A 1 -2.43 43.36 6.02
C MET A 1 -2.91 42.92 4.65
N PRO A 2 -2.53 41.73 4.16
CA PRO A 2 -3.12 41.17 2.94
C PRO A 2 -4.63 40.93 3.13
N PRO A 3 -5.46 41.06 2.07
CA PRO A 3 -6.90 40.86 2.14
C PRO A 3 -7.24 39.39 2.45
N HIS A 4 -8.32 39.17 3.20
CA HIS A 4 -8.78 37.83 3.52
C HIS A 4 -9.26 37.10 2.25
N PRO A 5 -9.02 35.78 2.14
CA PRO A 5 -9.48 35.01 0.99
C PRO A 5 -11.02 35.03 0.88
N PRO A 6 -11.57 34.95 -0.35
CA PRO A 6 -13.01 34.99 -0.59
C PRO A 6 -13.74 33.88 0.18
N LYS A 7 -14.93 34.19 0.70
CA LYS A 7 -15.81 33.22 1.38
C LYS A 7 -17.11 33.01 0.60
N ARG A 8 -17.64 31.79 0.64
CA ARG A 8 -18.98 31.42 0.17
C ARG A 8 -19.69 30.66 1.28
N ASP A 9 -20.87 31.10 1.69
CA ASP A 9 -21.73 30.40 2.67
C ASP A 9 -21.00 29.93 3.94
N SER A 10 -20.00 30.70 4.41
CA SER A 10 -19.05 30.45 5.53
C SER A 10 -17.73 29.73 5.23
N LEU A 11 -17.54 29.16 4.05
CA LEU A 11 -16.32 28.45 3.67
C LEU A 11 -15.37 29.32 2.86
N PHE A 12 -14.06 29.23 3.13
CA PHE A 12 -13.05 29.87 2.29
C PHE A 12 -12.95 29.15 0.94
N ILE A 13 -12.91 29.94 -0.14
CA ILE A 13 -12.69 29.40 -1.48
C ILE A 13 -11.21 29.06 -1.63
N VAL A 14 -10.94 27.78 -1.83
CA VAL A 14 -9.60 27.27 -2.14
C VAL A 14 -9.34 27.51 -3.62
N SER A 15 -8.24 28.20 -3.96
CA SER A 15 -7.89 28.46 -5.36
C SER A 15 -7.58 27.15 -6.09
N GLN A 16 -7.79 27.12 -7.40
CA GLN A 16 -7.55 25.91 -8.20
C GLN A 16 -6.09 25.42 -8.11
N VAL A 17 -5.13 26.34 -7.94
CA VAL A 17 -3.69 26.03 -7.87
C VAL A 17 -3.31 25.27 -6.61
N ILE A 18 -4.03 25.46 -5.50
CA ILE A 18 -3.72 24.84 -4.20
C ILE A 18 -4.70 23.72 -3.83
N ARG A 19 -5.64 23.39 -4.73
CA ARG A 19 -6.61 22.32 -4.48
C ARG A 19 -5.90 20.98 -4.62
N PRO A 20 -5.99 20.07 -3.63
CA PRO A 20 -5.37 18.76 -3.74
C PRO A 20 -5.98 17.97 -4.89
N GLN A 21 -5.14 17.20 -5.60
CA GLN A 21 -5.61 16.35 -6.68
C GLN A 21 -6.23 15.08 -6.08
N LEU A 22 -7.54 14.90 -6.25
CA LEU A 22 -8.22 13.69 -5.81
C LEU A 22 -8.05 12.59 -6.85
N VAL A 23 -7.59 11.42 -6.41
CA VAL A 23 -7.42 10.24 -7.26
C VAL A 23 -8.22 9.09 -6.65
N ARG A 24 -8.74 8.21 -7.51
CA ARG A 24 -9.37 6.98 -7.05
C ARG A 24 -8.30 6.09 -6.44
N THR A 25 -8.39 5.85 -5.15
CA THR A 25 -7.40 5.07 -4.39
C THR A 25 -8.09 3.88 -3.76
N GLY A 26 -7.68 2.68 -4.15
CA GLY A 26 -8.05 1.46 -3.42
C GLY A 26 -7.13 1.26 -2.23
N ILE A 27 -7.69 1.02 -1.06
CA ILE A 27 -6.94 0.61 0.13
C ILE A 27 -7.36 -0.81 0.44
N GLU A 28 -6.40 -1.72 0.39
CA GLU A 28 -6.60 -3.12 0.73
C GLU A 28 -5.94 -3.39 2.08
N ILE A 29 -6.70 -3.95 3.01
CA ILE A 29 -6.26 -4.20 4.37
C ILE A 29 -6.46 -5.68 4.63
N LEU A 30 -5.36 -6.37 4.96
CA LEU A 30 -5.38 -7.78 5.27
C LEU A 30 -5.11 -7.98 6.77
N CYS A 31 -6.13 -8.45 7.49
CA CYS A 31 -6.05 -8.68 8.93
C CYS A 31 -5.86 -10.19 9.19
N TRP A 32 -4.64 -10.61 9.50
CA TRP A 32 -4.30 -12.03 9.73
C TRP A 32 -4.63 -12.53 11.15
N GLY A 33 -4.97 -11.61 12.06
CA GLY A 33 -5.29 -11.91 13.44
C GLY A 33 -4.80 -10.83 14.38
N VAL A 34 -5.50 -10.65 15.49
CA VAL A 34 -5.10 -9.74 16.58
C VAL A 34 -4.61 -10.59 17.74
N ARG A 35 -3.41 -10.30 18.24
CA ARG A 35 -2.79 -11.04 19.34
C ARG A 35 -2.44 -10.10 20.48
N ASN A 36 -2.31 -10.64 21.68
CA ASN A 36 -1.77 -9.95 22.84
C ASN A 36 -2.53 -8.65 23.17
N MET A 37 -3.86 -8.67 23.01
CA MET A 37 -4.72 -7.51 23.30
C MET A 37 -4.74 -7.22 24.79
N LYS A 38 -4.87 -5.94 25.13
CA LYS A 38 -5.01 -5.52 26.52
C LYS A 38 -6.35 -5.99 27.06
N THR A 39 -6.34 -6.58 28.26
CA THR A 39 -7.58 -6.92 28.97
C THR A 39 -8.38 -5.65 29.28
N PHE A 40 -9.70 -5.78 29.26
CA PHE A 40 -10.60 -4.67 29.52
C PHE A 40 -11.48 -5.02 30.72
N MET A 41 -11.46 -4.16 31.75
CA MET A 41 -12.18 -4.37 33.03
C MET A 41 -11.90 -5.76 33.64
N LEU A 42 -10.62 -6.14 33.76
CA LEU A 42 -10.18 -7.42 34.34
C LEU A 42 -10.70 -8.67 33.61
N SER A 43 -11.22 -8.54 32.39
CA SER A 43 -11.59 -9.70 31.56
C SER A 43 -10.82 -9.69 30.26
N ASP A 44 -10.48 -10.88 29.79
CA ASP A 44 -9.83 -11.11 28.52
C ASP A 44 -10.72 -10.69 27.34
N VAL A 45 -10.11 -10.63 26.15
CA VAL A 45 -10.78 -10.24 24.91
C VAL A 45 -11.13 -11.49 24.13
N ASP A 46 -12.41 -11.85 24.13
CA ASP A 46 -12.90 -13.08 23.51
C ASP A 46 -13.40 -12.86 22.08
N CYS A 47 -13.86 -11.65 21.75
CA CYS A 47 -14.52 -11.36 20.48
C CYS A 47 -13.95 -10.08 19.81
N PRO A 48 -12.69 -10.11 19.36
CA PRO A 48 -12.08 -8.94 18.72
C PRO A 48 -12.63 -8.65 17.32
N GLN A 49 -12.86 -7.38 17.04
CA GLN A 49 -13.29 -6.86 15.75
C GLN A 49 -12.36 -5.72 15.32
N VAL A 50 -11.76 -5.79 14.14
CA VAL A 50 -10.96 -4.71 13.57
C VAL A 50 -11.86 -3.74 12.82
N VAL A 51 -11.67 -2.45 13.08
CA VAL A 51 -12.41 -1.34 12.51
C VAL A 51 -11.41 -0.36 11.93
N VAL A 52 -11.64 0.08 10.70
CA VAL A 52 -10.76 1.05 10.02
C VAL A 52 -11.53 2.33 9.80
N GLU A 53 -10.94 3.46 10.16
CA GLU A 53 -11.53 4.77 9.97
C GLU A 53 -10.58 5.67 9.18
N VAL A 54 -11.11 6.36 8.17
CA VAL A 54 -10.35 7.30 7.33
C VAL A 54 -11.13 8.60 7.23
N GLY A 55 -10.52 9.72 7.64
CA GLY A 55 -11.15 11.05 7.53
C GLY A 55 -12.52 11.13 8.20
N GLY A 56 -12.68 10.52 9.38
CA GLY A 56 -13.93 10.51 10.16
C GLY A 56 -14.98 9.50 9.69
N HIS A 57 -14.71 8.71 8.65
CA HIS A 57 -15.61 7.66 8.18
C HIS A 57 -15.14 6.31 8.70
N GLU A 58 -15.95 5.69 9.56
CA GLU A 58 -15.72 4.33 10.07
C GLU A 58 -16.21 3.32 9.03
N ILE A 59 -15.32 2.43 8.60
CA ILE A 59 -15.56 1.44 7.56
C ILE A 59 -15.32 0.05 8.13
N GLU A 60 -16.39 -0.74 8.15
CA GLU A 60 -16.33 -2.19 8.31
C GLU A 60 -16.31 -2.80 6.90
N SER A 61 -15.11 -3.02 6.34
CA SER A 61 -14.84 -3.60 5.02
C SER A 61 -15.63 -3.01 3.82
N THR A 62 -15.24 -1.84 3.29
CA THR A 62 -15.72 -1.35 1.98
C THR A 62 -14.63 -0.58 1.22
N ILE A 63 -14.85 -0.37 -0.08
CA ILE A 63 -13.95 0.36 -0.99
C ILE A 63 -14.02 1.87 -0.70
N ILE A 64 -12.89 2.48 -0.35
CA ILE A 64 -12.73 3.94 -0.30
C ILE A 64 -12.60 4.45 -1.73
N LYS A 65 -13.45 5.40 -2.14
CA LYS A 65 -13.57 5.76 -3.56
C LYS A 65 -12.61 6.85 -4.04
N MET A 66 -12.13 7.77 -3.19
CA MET A 66 -11.23 8.86 -3.61
C MET A 66 -10.40 9.39 -2.43
N LEU A 67 -9.07 9.49 -2.58
CA LEU A 67 -8.19 10.14 -1.61
C LEU A 67 -7.29 11.18 -2.30
N PRO A 68 -6.82 12.20 -1.55
CA PRO A 68 -5.76 13.08 -2.04
C PRO A 68 -4.53 12.29 -2.47
N LYS A 69 -3.98 12.66 -3.64
CA LYS A 69 -2.77 12.04 -4.17
C LYS A 69 -1.56 12.36 -3.31
N GLU A 70 -1.43 13.62 -2.88
CA GLU A 70 -0.32 14.04 -2.05
C GLU A 70 -0.55 13.67 -0.58
N ASP A 71 0.45 13.07 0.05
CA ASP A 71 0.41 12.61 1.43
C ASP A 71 0.06 13.69 2.48
N PRO A 72 0.57 14.95 2.43
CA PRO A 72 0.25 15.95 3.45
C PRO A 72 -1.23 16.35 3.47
N TYR A 73 -1.97 16.06 2.39
CA TYR A 73 -3.40 16.31 2.30
C TYR A 73 -4.23 15.06 2.59
N ALA A 74 -3.60 13.87 2.64
CA ALA A 74 -4.30 12.63 2.94
C ALA A 74 -4.69 12.58 4.43
N PRO A 75 -5.93 12.19 4.75
CA PRO A 75 -6.33 12.04 6.14
C PRO A 75 -5.60 10.86 6.78
N PRO A 76 -5.29 10.94 8.10
CA PRO A 76 -4.74 9.80 8.82
C PRO A 76 -5.75 8.65 8.86
N MET A 77 -5.23 7.43 8.90
CA MET A 77 -6.03 6.21 9.01
C MET A 77 -5.94 5.65 10.42
N ASN A 78 -7.08 5.46 11.06
CA ASN A 78 -7.18 4.87 12.39
C ASN A 78 -7.57 3.40 12.27
N ILE A 79 -6.81 2.53 12.91
CA ILE A 79 -7.13 1.11 13.10
C ILE A 79 -7.52 0.92 14.56
N LYS A 80 -8.78 0.56 14.78
CA LYS A 80 -9.36 0.29 16.10
C LYS A 80 -9.63 -1.20 16.22
N VAL A 81 -9.39 -1.75 17.41
CA VAL A 81 -9.86 -3.09 17.76
C VAL A 81 -10.93 -2.94 18.82
N LYS A 82 -12.14 -3.42 18.54
CA LYS A 82 -13.27 -3.45 19.47
C LYS A 82 -13.44 -4.86 20.00
N ASP A 83 -13.80 -5.00 21.27
CA ASP A 83 -14.17 -6.29 21.86
C ASP A 83 -15.70 -6.39 21.97
N HIS A 84 -16.33 -7.34 21.27
CA HIS A 84 -17.78 -7.48 21.27
C HIS A 84 -18.23 -8.29 22.49
N ARG A 85 -18.69 -7.59 23.53
CA ARG A 85 -19.16 -8.19 24.78
C ARG A 85 -20.67 -8.30 24.85
N SER A 86 -21.14 -9.10 25.81
CA SER A 86 -22.55 -9.21 26.17
C SER A 86 -23.15 -7.82 26.50
N PHE A 87 -24.48 -7.71 26.33
CA PHE A 87 -25.23 -6.47 26.52
C PHE A 87 -24.84 -5.32 25.57
N GLY A 88 -24.31 -5.66 24.38
CA GLY A 88 -24.03 -4.68 23.31
C GLY A 88 -22.84 -3.76 23.59
N ARG A 89 -22.02 -4.05 24.60
CA ARG A 89 -20.82 -3.28 24.91
C ARG A 89 -19.74 -3.60 23.88
N LYS A 90 -19.14 -2.56 23.29
CA LYS A 90 -18.04 -2.69 22.32
C LYS A 90 -16.86 -1.78 22.69
N PRO A 91 -16.19 -2.01 23.83
CA PRO A 91 -15.03 -1.23 24.21
C PRO A 91 -13.92 -1.33 23.16
N VAL A 92 -13.20 -0.23 22.93
CA VAL A 92 -11.98 -0.22 22.13
C VAL A 92 -10.84 -0.77 22.99
N VAL A 93 -10.29 -1.91 22.59
CA VAL A 93 -9.22 -2.64 23.28
C VAL A 93 -7.86 -2.47 22.63
N GLY A 94 -7.81 -1.89 21.43
CA GLY A 94 -6.58 -1.55 20.73
C GLY A 94 -6.77 -0.37 19.78
N PHE A 95 -5.72 0.42 19.60
CA PHE A 95 -5.75 1.59 18.73
C PHE A 95 -4.39 1.81 18.07
N HIS A 96 -4.41 2.07 16.77
CA HIS A 96 -3.22 2.42 16.00
C HIS A 96 -3.57 3.48 14.95
N VAL A 97 -2.63 4.38 14.66
CA VAL A 97 -2.81 5.44 13.67
C VAL A 97 -1.71 5.36 12.65
N ILE A 98 -2.10 5.13 11.39
CA ILE A 98 -1.23 5.27 10.24
C ILE A 98 -1.32 6.73 9.78
N LYS A 99 -0.24 7.47 10.00
CA LYS A 99 -0.17 8.91 9.69
C LYS A 99 0.08 9.20 8.21
N SER A 100 0.73 8.27 7.53
CA SER A 100 1.12 8.38 6.12
C SER A 100 0.92 7.04 5.45
N LEU A 101 0.32 7.06 4.25
CA LEU A 101 0.15 5.86 3.43
C LEU A 101 1.25 5.74 2.36
N GLU A 102 2.18 6.68 2.31
CA GLU A 102 3.20 6.78 1.26
C GLU A 102 4.02 5.50 1.11
N GLN A 103 4.47 4.91 2.22
CA GLN A 103 5.25 3.67 2.22
C GLN A 103 4.47 2.42 1.77
N TYR A 104 3.14 2.51 1.70
CA TYR A 104 2.25 1.42 1.28
C TYR A 104 1.65 1.65 -0.12
N ARG A 105 1.99 2.76 -0.78
CA ARG A 105 1.46 3.04 -2.12
C ARG A 105 2.05 2.07 -3.15
N CYS A 106 1.17 1.55 -3.99
CA CYS A 106 1.53 0.83 -5.20
C CYS A 106 0.83 1.50 -6.39
N ASP A 107 1.52 1.60 -7.54
CA ASP A 107 0.88 1.96 -8.80
C ASP A 107 0.37 0.67 -9.46
N PRO A 108 -0.96 0.44 -9.52
CA PRO A 108 -1.51 -0.76 -10.14
C PRO A 108 -1.25 -0.84 -11.64
N THR A 109 -0.83 0.27 -12.26
CA THR A 109 -0.56 0.39 -13.70
C THR A 109 0.92 0.20 -14.02
N ALA A 110 1.80 0.18 -13.01
CA ALA A 110 3.23 -0.02 -13.23
C ALA A 110 3.50 -1.45 -13.73
N PRO A 111 4.32 -1.63 -14.77
CA PRO A 111 4.71 -2.97 -15.23
C PRO A 111 5.43 -3.71 -14.10
N SER A 112 5.00 -4.94 -13.83
CA SER A 112 5.41 -5.82 -12.70
C SER A 112 6.91 -6.14 -12.55
N LEU A 113 7.79 -5.50 -13.31
CA LEU A 113 9.25 -5.73 -13.28
C LEU A 113 9.83 -5.54 -11.87
N THR A 114 9.27 -4.64 -11.06
CA THR A 114 9.72 -4.38 -9.68
C THR A 114 9.45 -5.54 -8.71
N LEU A 115 8.40 -6.34 -8.93
CA LEU A 115 8.09 -7.53 -8.10
C LEU A 115 9.01 -8.71 -8.43
N MET A 116 9.45 -8.83 -9.69
CA MET A 116 10.41 -9.85 -10.10
C MET A 116 11.82 -9.57 -9.56
N GLN A 117 12.23 -8.29 -9.50
CA GLN A 117 13.54 -7.89 -8.98
C GLN A 117 13.64 -8.04 -7.44
N ALA A 118 12.59 -7.72 -6.69
CA ALA A 118 12.59 -7.92 -5.24
C ALA A 118 12.64 -9.42 -4.82
N ALA A 119 12.11 -10.33 -5.65
CA ALA A 119 12.21 -11.77 -5.43
C ALA A 119 13.59 -12.33 -5.80
N GLN A 120 14.33 -11.68 -6.70
CA GLN A 120 15.67 -12.09 -7.11
C GLN A 120 16.76 -11.66 -6.09
N ASP A 121 16.62 -10.49 -5.46
CA ASP A 121 17.56 -10.02 -4.44
C ASP A 121 17.43 -10.75 -3.08
N ALA A 122 16.31 -11.45 -2.86
CA ALA A 122 16.13 -12.30 -1.68
C ALA A 122 16.69 -13.72 -1.85
N ALA A 123 17.16 -14.08 -3.06
CA ALA A 123 17.66 -15.40 -3.38
C ALA A 123 19.20 -15.40 -3.58
N LEU A 124 19.89 -15.85 -2.52
CA LEU A 124 21.24 -16.45 -2.49
C LEU A 124 22.44 -15.48 -2.33
N PRO A 125 23.50 -15.96 -1.65
CA PRO A 125 24.49 -16.72 -2.40
C PRO A 125 24.83 -18.07 -1.74
N ALA A 126 24.56 -19.16 -2.45
CA ALA A 126 25.28 -20.41 -2.25
C ALA A 126 26.48 -20.43 -3.21
N THR A 127 27.68 -20.51 -2.64
CA THR A 127 29.00 -20.73 -3.26
C THR A 127 28.98 -21.92 -4.25
N SER A 128 29.30 -21.73 -5.53
CA SER A 128 30.63 -21.81 -6.21
C SER A 128 30.76 -23.09 -7.09
N PRO A 129 31.65 -23.11 -8.11
CA PRO A 129 31.37 -23.68 -9.44
C PRO A 129 31.91 -25.09 -9.68
N VAL A 130 31.31 -25.81 -10.63
CA VAL A 130 31.93 -26.96 -11.31
C VAL A 130 31.81 -26.80 -12.82
N GLU A 131 32.96 -26.93 -13.47
CA GLU A 131 33.21 -26.82 -14.91
C GLU A 131 32.39 -27.83 -15.73
N GLU A 132 31.90 -27.40 -16.89
CA GLU A 132 31.58 -28.32 -17.99
C GLU A 132 32.27 -27.82 -19.27
N VAL A 133 33.34 -28.54 -19.65
CA VAL A 133 34.10 -28.35 -20.89
C VAL A 133 33.24 -28.81 -22.07
N SER A 134 32.80 -27.87 -22.90
CA SER A 134 32.12 -28.18 -24.17
C SER A 134 33.13 -28.43 -25.29
N VAL A 135 33.27 -29.69 -25.73
CA VAL A 135 34.01 -30.07 -26.94
C VAL A 135 33.14 -29.78 -28.17
N SER A 136 33.47 -28.72 -28.91
CA SER A 136 32.85 -28.38 -30.19
C SER A 136 33.51 -29.15 -31.35
N THR A 137 32.75 -29.96 -32.09
CA THR A 137 33.18 -30.52 -33.36
C THR A 137 32.79 -29.60 -34.52
N ASP A 138 33.79 -29.38 -35.38
CA ASP A 138 33.87 -28.39 -36.45
C ASP A 138 33.12 -28.83 -37.73
N LYS A 139 32.28 -27.95 -38.31
CA LYS A 139 32.03 -27.92 -39.77
C LYS A 139 31.85 -26.48 -40.29
N LYS A 140 33.00 -25.83 -40.48
CA LYS A 140 33.38 -24.86 -41.53
C LYS A 140 32.34 -24.47 -42.61
N SER A 141 31.82 -23.24 -42.52
CA SER A 141 31.19 -22.50 -43.63
C SER A 141 32.26 -21.88 -44.56
N LYS A 142 32.10 -22.02 -45.88
CA LYS A 142 33.02 -21.48 -46.89
C LYS A 142 32.35 -20.43 -47.78
N LYS A 143 32.57 -19.16 -47.39
CA LYS A 143 32.97 -17.98 -48.17
C LYS A 143 32.34 -17.73 -49.57
N HIS A 144 31.65 -16.59 -49.64
CA HIS A 144 31.36 -15.71 -50.80
C HIS A 144 32.35 -15.72 -51.98
N ARG A 145 31.80 -15.61 -53.20
CA ARG A 145 32.39 -14.96 -54.38
C ARG A 145 31.24 -14.58 -55.35
N ARG A 146 30.94 -13.28 -55.56
CA ARG A 146 31.13 -12.49 -56.81
C ARG A 146 30.72 -13.27 -58.07
N GLU A 147 29.88 -12.80 -59.00
CA GLU A 147 30.07 -11.63 -59.89
C GLU A 147 28.91 -11.54 -60.93
N VAL A 148 28.70 -10.33 -61.49
CA VAL A 148 28.12 -9.95 -62.82
C VAL A 148 26.77 -10.53 -63.29
N ASN A 149 25.72 -9.68 -63.32
CA ASN A 149 25.23 -9.03 -64.56
C ASN A 149 24.18 -7.95 -64.22
#